data_AF-A0A429BJW0-F1
#
_entry.id   AF-A0A429BJW0-F1
#
_cell.length_a   1.000
_cell.length_b   1.000
_cell.length_c   1.000
_cell.angle_alpha   90.00
_cell.angle_beta   90.00
_cell.angle_gamma   90.00
#
_symmetry.space_group_name_H-M   'P 1'
#
loop_
_entity.id
_entity.type
_entity.pdbx_description
1 polymer ?
#
loop_
_entity_poly.entity_id
_entity_poly.type
_entity_poly.pdbx_seq_one_letter_code
_entity_poly.pdbx_strand_id
1 'polypeptide(L)'
;MTPEEVIDLLTTAAAYDRRKVGQTDVVAWHAAVKDLDFLDAQDAVIGHYTETTDWLMPAHVRTRVKAIRAARVAFAPVPAPPAELADTPGAYQAAILDAVAKMARGFALPKQITARAEPSEEWVTRRGEDHDPTRAAAILVACPWPPCKAMPGAVCVDADGRRLTAPAHEARLKAAGLTGEEVP
;
A
#
# COMPACT_ATOMS: atom_id res chain seq x y z
N MET A 1 7.51 -25.87 3.74
CA MET A 1 8.54 -26.27 2.77
C MET A 1 8.53 -27.77 2.52
N THR A 2 8.90 -28.21 1.32
CA THR A 2 9.05 -29.62 0.92
C THR A 2 10.43 -30.18 1.30
N PRO A 3 10.65 -31.51 1.26
CA PRO A 3 11.97 -32.10 1.46
C PRO A 3 13.03 -31.59 0.48
N GLU A 4 12.67 -31.33 -0.78
CA GLU A 4 13.56 -30.80 -1.81
C GLU A 4 14.01 -29.37 -1.45
N GLU A 5 13.07 -28.53 -1.02
CA GLU A 5 13.38 -27.18 -0.52
C GLU A 5 14.30 -27.22 0.72
N VAL A 6 14.18 -28.26 1.57
CA VAL A 6 15.11 -28.46 2.70
C VAL A 6 16.51 -28.84 2.22
N ILE A 7 16.63 -29.64 1.15
CA ILE A 7 17.94 -29.94 0.54
C ILE A 7 18.59 -28.65 0.04
N ASP A 8 17.84 -27.78 -0.65
CA ASP A 8 18.33 -26.51 -1.15
C ASP A 8 18.74 -25.56 0.00
N LEU A 9 17.94 -25.51 1.06
CA LEU A 9 18.24 -24.74 2.27
C LEU A 9 19.53 -25.22 2.95
N LEU A 10 19.69 -26.53 3.10
CA LEU A 10 20.88 -27.14 3.70
C LEU A 10 22.11 -27.00 2.82
N THR A 11 21.95 -27.05 1.50
CA THR A 11 23.01 -26.78 0.52
C THR A 11 23.50 -25.33 0.65
N THR A 12 22.57 -24.38 0.82
CA THR A 12 22.90 -22.97 1.08
C THR A 12 23.72 -22.85 2.37
N ALA A 13 23.31 -23.49 3.46
CA ALA A 13 24.06 -23.47 4.71
C ALA A 13 25.46 -24.12 4.58
N ALA A 14 25.57 -25.22 3.83
CA ALA A 14 26.83 -25.91 3.57
C ALA A 14 27.84 -25.06 2.80
N ALA A 15 27.38 -24.12 1.96
CA ALA A 15 28.27 -23.17 1.30
C ALA A 15 29.01 -22.26 2.30
N TYR A 16 28.44 -22.00 3.48
CA TYR A 16 29.05 -21.17 4.53
C TYR A 16 29.88 -21.99 5.52
N ASP A 17 29.30 -23.06 6.06
CA ASP A 17 29.89 -23.80 7.20
C ASP A 17 30.54 -25.13 6.83
N ARG A 18 30.51 -25.50 5.54
CA ARG A 18 31.06 -26.76 5.01
C ARG A 18 30.47 -28.02 5.67
N ARG A 19 29.23 -27.98 6.16
CA ARG A 19 28.51 -29.18 6.62
C ARG A 19 28.39 -30.22 5.52
N LYS A 20 28.48 -31.50 5.90
CA LYS A 20 28.12 -32.62 5.02
C LYS A 20 26.64 -32.90 5.21
N VAL A 21 25.86 -32.76 4.14
CA VAL A 21 24.41 -32.98 4.17
C VAL A 21 24.11 -34.41 3.74
N GLY A 22 23.57 -35.22 4.64
CA GLY A 22 23.06 -36.56 4.37
C GLY A 22 21.54 -36.63 4.39
N GLN A 23 20.98 -37.75 3.92
CA GLN A 23 19.53 -37.98 3.90
C GLN A 23 18.90 -37.91 5.31
N THR A 24 19.62 -38.39 6.32
CA THR A 24 19.18 -38.29 7.73
C THR A 24 19.06 -36.84 8.20
N ASP A 25 19.96 -35.96 7.74
CA ASP A 25 19.92 -34.53 8.09
C ASP A 25 18.71 -33.86 7.45
N VAL A 26 18.41 -34.18 6.20
CA VAL A 26 17.23 -33.67 5.48
C VAL A 26 15.95 -34.07 6.20
N VAL A 27 15.82 -35.34 6.61
CA VAL A 27 14.63 -35.81 7.35
C VAL A 27 14.49 -35.08 8.68
N ALA A 28 15.58 -34.93 9.44
CA ALA A 28 15.57 -34.24 10.73
C ALA A 28 15.22 -32.75 10.57
N TRP A 29 15.81 -32.07 9.59
CA TRP A 29 15.54 -30.67 9.31
C TRP A 29 14.13 -30.47 8.80
N HIS A 30 13.65 -31.28 7.86
CA HIS A 30 12.29 -31.20 7.35
C HIS A 30 11.27 -31.32 8.49
N ALA A 31 11.47 -32.25 9.43
CA ALA A 31 10.60 -32.34 10.60
C ALA A 31 10.57 -31.05 11.44
N ALA A 32 11.69 -30.33 11.52
CA ALA A 32 11.84 -29.11 12.31
C ALA A 32 11.37 -27.82 11.62
N VAL A 33 11.37 -27.76 10.27
CA VAL A 33 11.10 -26.53 9.51
C VAL A 33 10.01 -26.65 8.43
N LYS A 34 9.36 -27.81 8.26
CA LYS A 34 8.33 -28.03 7.22
C LYS A 34 7.19 -27.00 7.22
N ASP A 35 6.88 -26.38 8.35
CA ASP A 35 5.83 -25.36 8.50
C ASP A 35 6.25 -23.97 8.03
N LEU A 36 7.54 -23.74 7.79
CA LEU A 36 8.04 -22.45 7.33
C LEU A 36 7.92 -22.33 5.81
N ASP A 37 7.83 -21.08 5.36
CA ASP A 37 7.96 -20.71 3.96
C ASP A 37 9.43 -20.84 3.53
N PHE A 38 9.68 -21.33 2.32
CA PHE A 38 11.05 -21.57 1.85
C PHE A 38 11.86 -20.29 1.70
N LEU A 39 11.26 -19.22 1.16
CA LEU A 39 11.97 -17.96 0.94
C LEU A 39 12.31 -17.30 2.28
N ASP A 40 11.36 -17.28 3.23
CA ASP A 40 11.62 -16.81 4.59
C ASP A 40 12.80 -17.57 5.24
N ALA A 41 12.82 -18.89 5.06
CA ALA A 41 13.86 -19.74 5.62
C ALA A 41 15.22 -19.48 4.97
N GLN A 42 15.26 -19.28 3.65
CA GLN A 42 16.48 -18.94 2.92
C GLN A 42 17.03 -17.58 3.36
N ASP A 43 16.18 -16.55 3.45
CA ASP A 43 16.55 -15.23 3.99
C ASP A 43 17.10 -15.34 5.42
N ALA A 44 16.49 -16.19 6.25
CA ALA A 44 16.96 -16.45 7.60
C ALA A 44 18.35 -17.10 7.65
N VAL A 45 18.68 -18.00 6.71
CA VAL A 45 20.02 -18.62 6.60
C VAL A 45 21.05 -17.58 6.18
N ILE A 46 20.75 -16.80 5.14
CA ILE A 46 21.65 -15.76 4.63
C ILE A 46 21.89 -14.70 5.71
N GLY A 47 20.82 -14.22 6.35
CA GLY A 47 20.90 -13.25 7.44
C GLY A 47 21.73 -13.76 8.63
N HIS A 48 21.60 -15.04 8.99
CA HIS A 48 22.45 -15.63 10.03
C HIS A 48 23.94 -15.50 9.72
N TYR A 49 24.37 -15.94 8.54
CA TYR A 49 25.78 -15.90 8.16
C TYR A 49 26.29 -14.50 7.79
N THR A 50 25.39 -13.54 7.57
CA THR A 50 25.74 -12.12 7.41
C THR A 50 26.03 -11.47 8.77
N GLU A 51 25.35 -11.89 9.84
CA GLU A 51 25.42 -11.26 11.17
C GLU A 51 26.35 -11.99 12.15
N THR A 52 26.51 -13.31 12.00
CA THR A 52 27.28 -14.15 12.93
C THR A 52 28.06 -15.23 12.17
N THR A 53 29.13 -15.69 12.80
CA THR A 53 29.97 -16.81 12.34
C THR A 53 29.58 -18.14 12.98
N ASP A 54 28.55 -18.17 13.81
CA ASP A 54 28.13 -19.36 14.54
C ASP A 54 27.59 -20.45 13.61
N TRP A 55 27.64 -21.70 14.10
CA TRP A 55 27.03 -22.82 13.37
C TRP A 55 25.50 -22.70 13.35
N LEU A 56 24.89 -22.77 12.18
CA LEU A 56 23.45 -22.66 12.01
C LEU A 56 22.70 -23.94 12.45
N MET A 57 21.72 -23.77 13.33
CA MET A 57 20.77 -24.81 13.77
C MET A 57 19.34 -24.49 13.31
N PRO A 58 18.42 -25.48 13.24
CA PRO A 58 17.01 -25.23 12.87
C PRO A 58 16.33 -24.16 13.73
N ALA A 59 16.65 -24.13 15.04
CA ALA A 59 16.12 -23.12 15.96
C ALA A 59 16.50 -21.69 15.56
N HIS A 60 17.70 -21.48 15.00
CA HIS A 60 18.13 -20.17 14.51
C HIS A 60 17.28 -19.71 13.33
N VAL A 61 16.94 -20.62 12.41
CA VAL A 61 16.07 -20.35 11.26
C VAL A 61 14.67 -19.97 11.75
N ARG A 62 14.07 -20.76 12.66
CA ARG A 62 12.73 -20.46 13.21
C ARG A 62 12.66 -19.08 13.87
N THR A 63 13.66 -18.75 14.69
CA THR A 63 13.74 -17.44 15.37
C THR A 63 13.80 -16.30 14.37
N ARG A 64 14.62 -16.43 13.32
CA ARG A 64 14.78 -15.41 12.29
C ARG A 64 13.55 -15.27 11.40
N VAL A 65 12.94 -16.38 10.98
CA VAL A 65 11.67 -16.35 10.23
C VAL A 65 10.57 -15.66 11.05
N LYS A 66 10.49 -15.92 12.36
CA LYS A 66 9.56 -15.19 13.25
C LYS A 66 9.83 -13.68 13.23
N ALA A 67 11.10 -13.25 13.26
CA ALA A 67 11.47 -11.85 13.18
C ALA A 67 11.12 -11.22 11.82
N ILE A 68 11.40 -11.91 10.70
CA ILE A 68 11.03 -11.48 9.34
C ILE A 68 9.52 -11.25 9.25
N ARG A 69 8.73 -12.19 9.73
CA ARG A 69 7.25 -12.10 9.73
C ARG A 69 6.74 -10.96 10.60
N ALA A 70 7.33 -10.78 11.79
CA ALA A 70 6.97 -9.68 12.68
C ALA A 70 7.30 -8.31 12.05
N ALA A 71 8.45 -8.19 11.39
CA ALA A 71 8.84 -6.98 10.67
C ALA A 71 7.82 -6.65 9.56
N ARG A 72 7.40 -7.65 8.75
CA ARG A 72 6.38 -7.43 7.70
C ARG A 72 5.07 -6.89 8.25
N VAL A 73 4.62 -7.40 9.40
CA VAL A 73 3.38 -6.93 10.04
C VAL A 73 3.56 -5.54 10.65
N ALA A 74 4.73 -5.23 11.21
CA ALA A 74 4.99 -3.94 11.85
C ALA A 74 5.05 -2.76 10.86
N PHE A 75 5.52 -2.97 9.63
CA PHE A 75 5.72 -1.91 8.65
C PHE A 75 4.50 -1.58 7.77
N ALA A 76 3.41 -2.34 7.87
CA ALA A 76 2.23 -2.16 7.04
C ALA A 76 0.96 -2.02 7.90
N PRO A 77 0.06 -1.06 7.58
CA PRO A 77 -1.24 -1.02 8.25
C PRO A 77 -2.04 -2.28 7.92
N VAL A 78 -2.65 -2.88 8.93
CA VAL A 78 -3.57 -4.00 8.72
C VAL A 78 -4.78 -3.47 7.94
N PRO A 79 -5.15 -4.09 6.81
CA PRO A 79 -6.29 -3.63 6.03
C PRO A 79 -7.58 -3.77 6.86
N ALA A 80 -8.45 -2.76 6.76
CA ALA A 80 -9.75 -2.80 7.42
C ALA A 80 -10.59 -3.95 6.85
N PRO A 81 -11.25 -4.77 7.70
CA PRO A 81 -12.23 -5.74 7.23
C PRO A 81 -13.40 -5.07 6.48
N PRO A 82 -14.13 -5.82 5.65
CA PRO A 82 -15.35 -5.31 4.99
C PRO A 82 -16.35 -4.73 5.99
N ALA A 83 -16.96 -3.59 5.64
CA ALA A 83 -17.91 -2.88 6.51
C ALA A 83 -19.12 -3.73 6.91
N GLU A 84 -19.56 -4.63 6.03
CA GLU A 84 -20.64 -5.62 6.26
C GLU A 84 -20.40 -6.49 7.51
N LEU A 85 -19.13 -6.68 7.91
CA LEU A 85 -18.77 -7.51 9.07
C LEU A 85 -18.80 -6.73 10.40
N ALA A 86 -18.98 -5.41 10.38
CA ALA A 86 -18.88 -4.56 11.58
C ALA A 86 -19.85 -4.99 12.69
N ASP A 87 -21.04 -5.45 12.33
CA ASP A 87 -22.07 -5.89 13.28
C ASP A 87 -21.92 -7.35 13.72
N THR A 88 -20.87 -8.05 13.25
CA THR A 88 -20.59 -9.46 13.58
C THR A 88 -19.18 -9.60 14.20
N PRO A 89 -19.03 -9.35 15.52
CA PRO A 89 -17.72 -9.25 16.17
C PRO A 89 -16.79 -10.43 15.91
N GLY A 90 -17.31 -11.67 15.91
CA GLY A 90 -16.53 -12.88 15.64
C GLY A 90 -15.99 -12.95 14.21
N ALA A 91 -16.81 -12.61 13.22
CA ALA A 91 -16.39 -12.60 11.82
C ALA A 91 -15.42 -11.45 11.52
N TYR A 92 -15.65 -10.29 12.13
CA TYR A 92 -14.75 -9.15 12.05
C TYR A 92 -13.36 -9.49 12.60
N GLN A 93 -13.29 -10.11 13.79
CA GLN A 93 -12.02 -10.53 14.38
C GLN A 93 -11.31 -11.58 13.52
N ALA A 94 -12.04 -12.57 12.98
CA ALA A 94 -11.47 -13.57 12.09
C ALA A 94 -10.86 -12.95 10.83
N ALA A 95 -11.52 -11.94 10.25
CA ALA A 95 -11.01 -11.23 9.07
C ALA A 95 -9.71 -10.46 9.35
N ILE A 96 -9.58 -9.82 10.53
CA ILE A 96 -8.33 -9.18 10.94
C ILE A 96 -7.20 -10.21 11.08
N LEU A 97 -7.46 -11.33 11.75
CA LEU A 97 -6.45 -12.37 11.97
C LEU A 97 -5.97 -12.99 10.65
N ASP A 98 -6.89 -13.23 9.71
CA ASP A 98 -6.57 -13.69 8.36
C ASP A 98 -5.72 -12.65 7.60
N ALA A 99 -6.08 -11.37 7.66
CA ALA A 99 -5.30 -10.29 7.06
C ALA A 99 -3.86 -10.24 7.61
N VAL A 100 -3.70 -10.30 8.93
CA VAL A 100 -2.38 -10.34 9.58
C VAL A 100 -1.59 -11.58 9.17
N ALA A 101 -2.23 -12.76 9.09
CA ALA A 101 -1.57 -13.99 8.67
C ALA A 101 -1.08 -13.91 7.21
N LYS A 102 -1.87 -13.30 6.31
CA LYS A 102 -1.48 -13.02 4.92
C LYS A 102 -0.31 -12.05 4.85
N MET A 103 -0.34 -10.97 5.63
CA MET A 103 0.78 -10.01 5.73
C MET A 103 2.07 -10.66 6.20
N ALA A 104 2.01 -11.48 7.25
CA ALA A 104 3.17 -12.22 7.76
C ALA A 104 3.80 -13.10 6.68
N ARG A 105 2.98 -13.74 5.84
CA ARG A 105 3.42 -14.57 4.71
C ARG A 105 3.83 -13.78 3.46
N GLY A 106 3.80 -12.45 3.48
CA GLY A 106 4.20 -11.62 2.35
C GLY A 106 3.13 -11.41 1.28
N PHE A 107 1.89 -11.86 1.50
CA PHE A 107 0.77 -11.71 0.55
C PHE A 107 0.10 -10.33 0.58
N ALA A 108 0.58 -9.40 1.40
CA ALA A 108 -0.04 -8.10 1.52
C ALA A 108 0.61 -7.05 0.61
N LEU A 109 -0.11 -6.68 -0.44
CA LEU A 109 -0.12 -5.32 -0.95
C LEU A 109 -1.57 -4.85 -0.94
N PRO A 110 -1.84 -3.71 -0.29
CA PRO A 110 -2.48 -2.67 -1.06
C PRO A 110 -1.71 -1.37 -0.88
N LYS A 111 -0.90 -0.99 -1.87
CA LYS A 111 -0.71 0.45 -2.13
C LYS A 111 -2.05 0.98 -2.64
N GLN A 112 -2.98 1.24 -1.74
CA GLN A 112 -4.26 1.86 -2.04
C GLN A 112 -4.15 3.39 -2.24
N ILE A 113 -2.93 3.92 -2.45
CA ILE A 113 -2.71 5.34 -2.77
C ILE A 113 -2.29 5.54 -4.23
N THR A 114 -2.52 4.56 -5.11
CA THR A 114 -2.41 4.77 -6.57
C THR A 114 -3.68 4.44 -7.34
N ALA A 115 -4.65 3.79 -6.71
CA ALA A 115 -5.97 3.64 -7.31
C ALA A 115 -6.71 4.97 -7.16
N ARG A 116 -6.76 5.74 -8.24
CA ARG A 116 -7.67 6.88 -8.37
C ARG A 116 -9.08 6.30 -8.45
N ALA A 117 -9.69 6.00 -7.30
CA ALA A 117 -11.09 5.63 -7.26
C ALA A 117 -11.90 6.86 -7.71
N GLU A 118 -12.69 6.71 -8.76
CA GLU A 118 -13.64 7.75 -9.13
C GLU A 118 -14.62 7.94 -7.97
N PRO A 119 -14.81 9.18 -7.47
CA PRO A 119 -15.76 9.41 -6.39
C PRO A 119 -17.18 8.99 -6.79
N SER A 120 -17.97 8.50 -5.83
CA SER A 120 -19.36 8.10 -6.09
C SER A 120 -20.23 9.29 -6.51
N GLU A 121 -21.28 9.02 -7.29
CA GLU A 121 -22.25 10.04 -7.74
C GLU A 121 -22.90 10.79 -6.57
N GLU A 122 -23.20 10.07 -5.47
CA GLU A 122 -23.69 10.67 -4.23
C GLU A 122 -22.68 11.65 -3.62
N TRP A 123 -21.39 11.29 -3.62
CA TRP A 123 -20.33 12.14 -3.08
C TRP A 123 -20.10 13.37 -3.95
N VAL A 124 -20.15 13.23 -5.27
CA VAL A 124 -20.07 14.35 -6.24
C VAL A 124 -21.25 15.30 -6.03
N THR A 125 -22.46 14.77 -5.87
CA THR A 125 -23.68 15.56 -5.67
C THR A 125 -23.66 16.33 -4.35
N ARG A 126 -23.23 15.69 -3.24
CA ARG A 126 -23.15 16.32 -1.90
C ARG A 126 -22.09 17.41 -1.77
N ARG A 127 -21.08 17.37 -2.63
CA ARG A 127 -19.99 18.35 -2.69
C ARG A 127 -20.44 19.75 -3.11
N GLY A 128 -21.59 19.85 -3.76
CA GLY A 128 -22.22 21.11 -4.16
C GLY A 128 -21.56 21.83 -5.34
N GLU A 129 -22.08 23.03 -5.65
CA GLU A 129 -21.71 23.89 -6.79
C GLU A 129 -20.26 24.41 -6.77
N ASP A 130 -19.57 24.31 -5.62
CA ASP A 130 -18.19 24.77 -5.45
C ASP A 130 -17.17 23.91 -6.23
N HIS A 131 -17.58 22.75 -6.73
CA HIS A 131 -16.78 21.84 -7.55
C HIS A 131 -17.26 21.73 -9.01
N ASP A 132 -17.98 22.73 -9.52
CA ASP A 132 -18.28 22.83 -10.94
C ASP A 132 -16.99 22.65 -11.79
N PRO A 133 -16.95 21.68 -12.74
CA PRO A 133 -15.73 21.33 -13.47
C PRO A 133 -15.20 22.50 -14.29
N THR A 134 -16.08 23.35 -14.81
CA THR A 134 -15.72 24.57 -15.55
C THR A 134 -15.01 25.55 -14.63
N ARG A 135 -15.54 25.76 -13.41
CA ARG A 135 -14.91 26.59 -12.38
C ARG A 135 -13.57 26.04 -11.92
N ALA A 136 -13.46 24.72 -11.74
CA ALA A 136 -12.23 24.04 -11.35
C ALA A 136 -11.14 24.15 -12.43
N ALA A 137 -11.51 24.05 -13.71
CA ALA A 137 -10.58 24.29 -14.81
C ALA A 137 -10.18 25.77 -14.91
N ALA A 138 -11.13 26.69 -14.73
CA ALA A 138 -10.89 28.14 -14.83
C ALA A 138 -9.95 28.69 -13.73
N ILE A 139 -9.93 28.08 -12.55
CA ILE A 139 -9.14 28.55 -11.42
C ILE A 139 -7.62 28.37 -11.63
N LEU A 140 -7.21 27.54 -12.60
CA LEU A 140 -5.81 27.26 -12.91
C LEU A 140 -5.09 28.46 -13.56
N VAL A 141 -5.83 29.41 -14.11
CA VAL A 141 -5.29 30.65 -14.69
C VAL A 141 -5.65 31.85 -13.82
N ALA A 142 -4.86 32.92 -13.89
CA ALA A 142 -5.21 34.18 -13.23
C ALA A 142 -6.43 34.83 -13.89
N CYS A 143 -7.28 35.52 -13.11
CA CYS A 143 -8.39 36.29 -13.66
C CYS A 143 -7.87 37.59 -14.28
N PRO A 144 -8.04 37.82 -15.60
CA PRO A 144 -7.56 39.04 -16.25
C PRO A 144 -8.50 40.23 -16.05
N TRP A 145 -9.69 40.02 -15.45
CA TRP A 145 -10.63 41.11 -15.18
C TRP A 145 -10.05 42.06 -14.13
N PRO A 146 -9.81 43.35 -14.45
CA PRO A 146 -9.06 44.27 -13.60
C PRO A 146 -9.58 44.47 -12.17
N PRO A 147 -10.91 44.42 -11.90
CA PRO A 147 -11.45 44.49 -10.55
C PRO A 147 -11.19 43.23 -9.69
N CYS A 148 -11.05 42.05 -10.29
CA CYS A 148 -10.91 40.79 -9.56
C CYS A 148 -9.44 40.40 -9.36
N LYS A 149 -8.66 40.31 -10.44
CA LYS A 149 -7.23 39.90 -10.43
C LYS A 149 -6.90 38.66 -9.57
N ALA A 150 -7.87 37.76 -9.36
CA ALA A 150 -7.68 36.55 -8.58
C ALA A 150 -6.55 35.70 -9.17
N MET A 151 -5.60 35.32 -8.32
CA MET A 151 -4.47 34.47 -8.69
C MET A 151 -4.92 33.02 -9.02
N PRO A 152 -4.07 32.23 -9.71
CA PRO A 152 -4.31 30.79 -9.84
C PRO A 152 -4.57 30.14 -8.47
N GLY A 153 -5.59 29.30 -8.38
CA GLY A 153 -6.05 28.67 -7.14
C GLY A 153 -6.97 29.53 -6.25
N ALA A 154 -7.07 30.84 -6.49
CA ALA A 154 -8.01 31.72 -5.78
C ALA A 154 -9.34 31.84 -6.53
N VAL A 155 -10.45 31.85 -5.80
CA VAL A 155 -11.80 32.07 -6.37
C VAL A 155 -11.96 33.51 -6.86
N CYS A 156 -12.80 33.70 -7.89
CA CYS A 156 -13.13 35.04 -8.37
C CYS A 156 -13.90 35.84 -7.30
N VAL A 157 -13.64 37.15 -7.27
CA VAL A 157 -14.33 38.11 -6.40
C VAL A 157 -14.95 39.23 -7.22
N ASP A 158 -16.10 39.75 -6.77
CA ASP A 158 -16.74 40.91 -7.39
C ASP A 158 -15.92 42.20 -7.17
N ALA A 159 -16.40 43.33 -7.71
CA ALA A 159 -15.72 44.62 -7.55
C ALA A 159 -15.65 45.10 -6.08
N ASP A 160 -16.51 44.56 -5.21
CA ASP A 160 -16.53 44.84 -3.77
C ASP A 160 -15.65 43.85 -2.98
N GLY A 161 -14.98 42.91 -3.66
CA GLY A 161 -14.13 41.88 -3.05
C GLY A 161 -14.88 40.68 -2.47
N ARG A 162 -16.20 40.55 -2.70
CA ARG A 162 -16.98 39.40 -2.23
C ARG A 162 -16.79 38.21 -3.17
N ARG A 163 -16.73 37.01 -2.60
CA ARG A 163 -16.61 35.75 -3.36
C ARG A 163 -17.79 35.61 -4.32
N LEU A 164 -17.49 35.35 -5.58
CA LEU A 164 -18.49 35.02 -6.59
C LEU A 164 -19.00 33.59 -6.36
N THR A 165 -20.33 33.42 -6.31
CA THR A 165 -20.99 32.13 -6.08
C THR A 165 -21.19 31.32 -7.36
N ALA A 166 -21.50 31.97 -8.49
CA ALA A 166 -21.66 31.36 -9.81
C ALA A 166 -20.41 31.58 -10.71
N PRO A 167 -20.34 31.06 -11.96
CA PRO A 167 -19.07 30.66 -12.59
C PRO A 167 -18.05 31.80 -12.65
N ALA A 168 -16.77 31.43 -12.73
CA ALA A 168 -15.68 32.40 -12.84
C ALA A 168 -15.99 33.45 -13.93
N HIS A 169 -15.55 34.70 -13.73
CA HIS A 169 -15.75 35.76 -14.72
C HIS A 169 -15.42 35.27 -16.13
N GLU A 170 -16.23 35.67 -17.10
CA GLU A 170 -16.07 35.33 -18.52
C GLU A 170 -14.65 35.55 -19.02
N ALA A 171 -14.00 36.63 -18.58
CA ALA A 171 -12.61 36.94 -18.91
C ALA A 171 -11.63 35.85 -18.43
N ARG A 172 -11.88 35.23 -17.28
CA ARG A 172 -11.09 34.10 -16.76
C ARG A 172 -11.43 32.79 -17.48
N LEU A 173 -12.70 32.55 -17.78
CA LEU A 173 -13.13 31.39 -18.58
C LEU A 173 -12.46 31.41 -19.97
N LYS A 174 -12.44 32.57 -20.62
CA LYS A 174 -11.76 32.78 -21.89
C LYS A 174 -10.25 32.58 -21.80
N ALA A 175 -9.62 33.10 -20.76
CA ALA A 175 -8.19 32.88 -20.50
C ALA A 175 -7.86 31.40 -20.23
N ALA A 176 -8.81 30.63 -19.69
CA ALA A 176 -8.68 29.19 -19.48
C ALA A 176 -9.02 28.34 -20.72
N GLY A 177 -9.47 28.96 -21.82
CA GLY A 177 -9.92 28.26 -23.02
C GLY A 177 -11.28 27.58 -22.90
N LEU A 178 -12.13 28.01 -21.95
CA LEU A 178 -13.42 27.39 -21.63
C LEU A 178 -14.63 28.13 -22.24
N THR A 179 -14.40 29.13 -23.10
CA THR A 179 -15.46 29.86 -23.82
C THR A 179 -15.28 29.68 -25.32
N GLY A 180 -16.00 28.71 -25.87
CA GLY A 180 -16.06 28.32 -27.28
C GLY A 180 -16.83 27.01 -27.36
N GLU A 181 -17.65 26.82 -28.40
CA GLU A 181 -18.37 25.56 -28.66
C GLU A 181 -17.43 24.34 -28.57
N GLU A 182 -17.98 23.22 -28.11
CA GLU A 182 -17.37 21.90 -27.89
C GLU A 182 -16.76 21.65 -26.49
N VAL A 183 -17.61 21.10 -25.61
CA VAL A 183 -17.20 20.18 -24.54
C VAL A 183 -17.68 18.79 -24.98
N PRO A 184 -16.82 17.78 -25.19
CA PRO A 184 -17.25 16.40 -25.33
C PRO A 184 -17.81 15.83 -24.01
#